data_AF-A0A529NTW3-F1
#
_entry.id   AF-A0A529NTW3-F1
#
_cell.length_a   1.000
_cell.length_b   1.000
_cell.length_c   1.000
_cell.angle_alpha   90.00
_cell.angle_beta   90.00
_cell.angle_gamma   90.00
#
_symmetry.space_group_name_H-M   'P 1'
#
loop_
_entity.id
_entity.type
_entity.pdbx_description
1 polymer ?
#
loop_
_entity_poly.entity_id
_entity_poly.type
_entity_poly.pdbx_seq_one_letter_code
_entity_poly.pdbx_strand_id
1 'polypeptide(L)'
;KSVKDADGLILATDPDREGEAISWHVLEVLKQKRALKDKPVSRVVFNAITKASVLDAMANPRQIDAPLVDAYLARRALDYLVGFTLSPVLWRKLPGARSAGRVQSVALRLVCDRELEIERFIREEYWQIAAILNTPRNDSFEARLTAFAGKKLQKLDIANKAQADDIKAMLEGASFKALSVEAKPTKRNPGPPFTTSTLQQAASSGLGFSATRTM
;
A
#
# COMPACT_ATOMS: atom_id res chain seq x y z
N LYS A 1 21.85 27.32 -22.55
CA LYS A 1 22.79 27.47 -23.68
C LYS A 1 22.15 26.93 -24.95
N SER A 2 21.82 25.64 -25.00
CA SER A 2 21.19 24.96 -26.17
C SER A 2 19.92 25.64 -26.72
N VAL A 3 19.05 26.18 -25.85
CA VAL A 3 17.84 26.92 -26.27
C VAL A 3 18.16 28.14 -27.15
N LYS A 4 19.35 28.75 -27.04
CA LYS A 4 19.71 29.91 -27.89
C LYS A 4 19.92 29.53 -29.35
N ASP A 5 20.34 28.30 -29.61
CA ASP A 5 20.70 27.81 -30.94
C ASP A 5 19.60 26.93 -31.56
N ALA A 6 18.59 26.52 -30.78
CA ALA A 6 17.47 25.69 -31.24
C ALA A 6 16.31 26.52 -31.84
N ASP A 7 15.50 25.93 -32.71
CA ASP A 7 14.33 26.63 -33.30
C ASP A 7 13.16 26.77 -32.31
N GLY A 8 13.06 25.88 -31.33
CA GLY A 8 11.98 25.85 -30.34
C GLY A 8 12.33 25.06 -29.08
N LEU A 9 11.42 25.05 -28.12
CA LEU A 9 11.54 24.30 -26.87
C LEU A 9 10.39 23.30 -26.73
N ILE A 10 10.73 22.03 -26.54
CA ILE A 10 9.77 20.97 -26.20
C ILE A 10 10.02 20.53 -24.76
N LEU A 11 8.96 20.58 -23.95
CA LEU A 11 8.93 20.16 -22.56
C LEU A 11 8.30 18.76 -22.50
N ALA A 12 9.09 17.74 -22.17
CA ALA A 12 8.71 16.32 -22.24
C ALA A 12 8.91 15.60 -20.89
N THR A 13 8.50 16.24 -19.79
CA THR A 13 8.51 15.63 -18.45
C THR A 13 7.33 14.67 -18.26
N ASP A 14 7.36 13.90 -17.17
CA ASP A 14 6.32 12.91 -16.86
C ASP A 14 4.91 13.52 -16.84
N PRO A 15 3.87 12.73 -17.17
CA PRO A 15 2.50 13.19 -17.31
C PRO A 15 1.77 13.32 -15.96
N ASP A 16 2.42 13.87 -14.95
CA ASP A 16 1.84 14.13 -13.63
C ASP A 16 2.05 15.59 -13.20
N ARG A 17 1.53 15.96 -12.02
CA ARG A 17 1.65 17.33 -11.49
C ARG A 17 3.09 17.75 -11.20
N GLU A 18 3.97 16.81 -10.83
CA GLU A 18 5.36 17.11 -10.48
C GLU A 18 6.13 17.37 -11.78
N GLY A 19 5.92 16.54 -12.80
CA GLY A 19 6.41 16.74 -14.15
C GLY A 19 5.91 18.05 -14.75
N GLU A 20 4.63 18.40 -14.58
CA GLU A 20 4.08 19.66 -15.05
C GLU A 20 4.74 20.87 -14.38
N ALA A 21 4.93 20.81 -13.06
CA ALA A 21 5.62 21.85 -12.30
C ALA A 21 7.09 22.01 -12.69
N ILE A 22 7.81 20.92 -12.98
CA ILE A 22 9.19 20.98 -13.50
C ILE A 22 9.22 21.70 -14.85
N SER A 23 8.33 21.32 -15.76
CA SER A 23 8.19 21.97 -17.07
C SER A 23 7.89 23.46 -16.94
N TRP A 24 6.98 23.83 -16.04
CA TRP A 24 6.66 25.22 -15.73
C TRP A 24 7.85 25.98 -15.13
N HIS A 25 8.57 25.41 -14.16
CA HIS A 25 9.75 26.04 -13.56
C HIS A 25 10.86 26.27 -14.58
N VAL A 26 11.13 25.31 -15.47
CA VAL A 26 12.11 25.46 -16.55
C VAL A 26 11.72 26.61 -17.47
N LEU A 27 10.44 26.68 -17.87
CA LEU A 27 9.92 27.76 -18.70
C LEU A 27 10.09 29.13 -18.03
N GLU A 28 9.71 29.26 -16.77
CA GLU A 28 9.84 30.52 -16.02
C GLU A 28 11.29 30.97 -15.88
N VAL A 29 12.22 30.07 -15.56
CA VAL A 29 13.66 30.39 -15.48
C VAL A 29 14.19 30.86 -16.85
N LEU A 30 13.75 30.25 -17.94
CA LEU A 30 14.17 30.64 -19.29
C LEU A 30 13.58 31.99 -19.71
N LYS A 31 12.34 32.31 -19.31
CA LYS A 31 11.72 33.63 -19.51
C LYS A 31 12.45 34.72 -18.72
N GLN A 32 12.73 34.47 -17.43
CA GLN A 32 13.48 35.40 -16.58
C GLN A 32 14.86 35.73 -17.14
N LYS A 33 15.54 34.73 -17.71
CA LYS A 33 16.84 34.90 -18.38
C LYS A 33 16.73 35.49 -19.80
N ARG A 34 15.52 35.84 -20.26
CA ARG A 34 15.22 36.31 -21.63
C ARG A 34 15.83 35.40 -22.71
N ALA A 35 15.88 34.09 -22.44
CA ALA A 35 16.56 33.12 -23.29
C ALA A 35 15.68 32.60 -24.44
N LEU A 36 14.36 32.71 -24.31
CA LEU A 36 13.38 32.19 -25.28
C LEU A 36 13.12 33.16 -26.44
N LYS A 37 13.12 34.48 -26.20
CA LYS A 37 12.67 35.48 -27.18
C LYS A 37 11.31 35.06 -27.76
N ASP A 38 11.20 34.89 -29.08
CA ASP A 38 9.96 34.53 -29.80
C ASP A 38 9.88 33.04 -30.15
N LYS A 39 10.72 32.18 -29.57
CA LYS A 39 10.76 30.76 -29.91
C LYS A 39 9.51 30.03 -29.40
N PRO A 40 8.90 29.15 -30.21
CA PRO A 40 7.74 28.38 -29.79
C PRO A 40 8.09 27.43 -28.63
N VAL A 41 7.16 27.33 -27.69
CA VAL A 41 7.24 26.40 -26.55
C VAL A 41 6.06 25.43 -26.63
N SER A 42 6.35 24.14 -26.49
CA SER A 42 5.35 23.06 -26.55
C SER A 42 5.55 22.08 -25.40
N ARG A 43 4.44 21.55 -24.87
CA ARG A 43 4.42 20.51 -23.83
C ARG A 43 3.93 19.20 -24.45
N VAL A 44 4.73 18.14 -24.30
CA VAL A 44 4.44 16.82 -24.86
C VAL A 44 4.38 15.80 -23.72
N VAL A 45 3.30 15.01 -23.65
CA VAL A 45 3.07 14.01 -22.60
C VAL A 45 2.87 12.62 -23.20
N PHE A 46 3.45 11.60 -22.59
CA PHE A 46 3.24 10.21 -22.97
C PHE A 46 3.32 9.31 -21.74
N ASN A 47 2.52 8.24 -21.72
CA ASN A 47 2.46 7.28 -20.60
C ASN A 47 3.37 6.07 -20.80
N ALA A 48 3.92 5.90 -22.02
CA ALA A 48 4.79 4.80 -22.37
C ALA A 48 5.90 5.28 -23.30
N ILE A 49 7.11 4.78 -23.07
CA ILE A 49 8.30 5.10 -23.87
C ILE A 49 8.36 4.10 -25.06
N THR A 50 7.39 4.24 -25.97
CA THR A 50 7.36 3.49 -27.23
C THR A 50 7.44 4.47 -28.40
N LYS A 51 8.00 4.03 -29.54
CA LYS A 51 8.11 4.87 -30.74
C LYS A 51 6.77 5.47 -31.14
N ALA A 52 5.70 4.66 -31.13
CA ALA A 52 4.36 5.12 -31.47
C ALA A 52 3.84 6.19 -30.50
N SER A 53 3.95 5.95 -29.19
CA SER A 53 3.49 6.87 -28.13
C SER A 53 4.25 8.21 -28.17
N VAL A 54 5.56 8.17 -28.41
CA VAL A 54 6.37 9.41 -28.51
C VAL A 54 6.03 10.20 -29.78
N LEU A 55 5.90 9.53 -30.93
CA LEU A 55 5.56 10.21 -32.19
C LEU A 55 4.17 10.84 -32.14
N ASP A 56 3.19 10.13 -31.58
CA ASP A 56 1.83 10.65 -31.41
C ASP A 56 1.80 11.87 -30.49
N ALA A 57 2.54 11.82 -29.38
CA ALA A 57 2.65 12.93 -28.44
C ALA A 57 3.34 14.15 -29.08
N MET A 58 4.37 13.93 -29.91
CA MET A 58 5.04 15.01 -30.66
C MET A 58 4.14 15.63 -31.74
N ALA A 59 3.22 14.86 -32.31
CA ALA A 59 2.25 15.35 -33.30
C ALA A 59 1.13 16.19 -32.64
N ASN A 60 0.82 15.92 -31.37
CA ASN A 60 -0.25 16.58 -30.61
C ASN A 60 0.27 17.32 -29.36
N PRO A 61 1.14 18.35 -29.52
CA PRO A 61 1.62 19.11 -28.39
C PRO A 61 0.48 19.92 -27.75
N ARG A 62 0.58 20.10 -26.43
CA ARG A 62 -0.30 20.99 -25.67
C ARG A 62 0.48 22.13 -25.04
N GLN A 63 -0.24 23.05 -24.40
CA GLN A 63 0.36 24.03 -23.49
C GLN A 63 0.48 23.46 -22.08
N ILE A 64 1.25 24.16 -21.24
CA ILE A 64 1.33 23.83 -19.82
C ILE A 64 -0.06 23.98 -19.19
N ASP A 65 -0.44 22.99 -18.39
CA ASP A 65 -1.69 22.94 -17.65
C ASP A 65 -1.53 23.72 -16.34
N ALA A 66 -2.06 24.94 -16.32
CA ALA A 66 -1.98 25.81 -15.14
C ALA A 66 -2.63 25.20 -13.88
N PRO A 67 -3.85 24.61 -13.94
CA PRO A 67 -4.43 23.88 -12.81
C PRO A 67 -3.51 22.82 -12.19
N LEU A 68 -2.78 22.04 -12.99
CA LEU A 68 -1.82 21.06 -12.45
C LEU A 68 -0.64 21.71 -11.73
N VAL A 69 -0.14 22.82 -12.26
CA VAL A 69 0.92 23.61 -11.61
C VAL A 69 0.43 24.20 -10.29
N ASP A 70 -0.77 24.78 -10.27
CA ASP A 70 -1.38 25.35 -9.07
C ASP A 70 -1.61 24.28 -8.00
N ALA A 71 -2.03 23.08 -8.38
CA ALA A 71 -2.16 21.96 -7.47
C ALA A 71 -0.81 21.54 -6.84
N TYR A 72 0.28 21.55 -7.62
CA TYR A 72 1.63 21.34 -7.11
C TYR A 72 2.04 22.45 -6.14
N LEU A 73 1.87 23.72 -6.52
CA LEU A 73 2.24 24.87 -5.69
C LEU A 73 1.47 24.89 -4.37
N ALA A 74 0.16 24.61 -4.41
CA ALA A 74 -0.68 24.51 -3.21
C ALA A 74 -0.19 23.40 -2.28
N ARG A 75 0.12 22.20 -2.81
CA ARG A 75 0.69 21.10 -2.04
C ARG A 75 2.03 21.49 -1.41
N ARG A 76 2.91 22.13 -2.17
CA ARG A 76 4.24 22.55 -1.70
C ARG A 76 4.13 23.60 -0.59
N ALA A 77 3.25 24.58 -0.76
CA ALA A 77 2.97 25.58 0.27
C ALA A 77 2.41 24.93 1.54
N LEU A 78 1.46 24.00 1.41
CA LEU A 78 0.89 23.27 2.54
C LEU A 78 1.96 22.49 3.31
N ASP A 79 2.78 21.69 2.60
CA ASP A 79 3.81 20.87 3.24
C ASP A 79 4.89 21.75 3.90
N TYR A 80 5.22 22.91 3.31
CA TYR A 80 6.11 23.90 3.90
C TYR A 80 5.52 24.53 5.17
N LEU A 81 4.27 24.99 5.13
CA LEU A 81 3.59 25.60 6.26
C LEU A 81 3.50 24.60 7.44
N VAL A 82 3.14 23.35 7.18
CA VAL A 82 3.10 22.30 8.22
C VAL A 82 4.50 22.04 8.77
N GLY A 83 5.48 21.78 7.91
CA GLY A 83 6.84 21.43 8.36
C GLY A 83 7.52 22.54 9.14
N PHE A 84 7.44 23.78 8.64
CA PHE A 84 8.08 24.95 9.25
C PHE A 84 7.44 25.36 10.58
N THR A 85 6.12 25.22 10.73
CA THR A 85 5.43 25.59 11.98
C THR A 85 5.57 24.54 13.07
N LEU A 86 5.48 23.25 12.73
CA LEU A 86 5.47 22.17 13.72
C LEU A 86 6.86 21.70 14.15
N SER A 87 7.85 21.71 13.26
CA SER A 87 9.19 21.18 13.60
C SER A 87 9.86 21.93 14.77
N PRO A 88 9.80 23.28 14.85
CA PRO A 88 10.34 24.01 16.01
C PRO A 88 9.62 23.71 17.33
N VAL A 89 8.34 23.37 17.28
CA VAL A 89 7.59 22.94 18.47
C VAL A 89 8.07 21.56 18.91
N LEU A 90 8.24 20.62 17.98
CA LEU A 90 8.77 19.29 18.25
C LEU A 90 10.16 19.33 18.86
N TRP A 91 11.09 20.11 18.30
CA TRP A 91 12.45 20.20 18.83
C TRP A 91 12.50 20.71 20.27
N ARG A 92 11.61 21.64 20.63
CA ARG A 92 11.52 22.17 22.01
C ARG A 92 10.86 21.19 22.99
N LYS A 93 9.88 20.40 22.53
CA LYS A 93 9.07 19.53 23.41
C LYS A 93 9.56 18.09 23.46
N LEU A 94 10.27 17.64 22.44
CA LEU A 94 10.78 16.28 22.32
C LEU A 94 12.23 16.34 21.79
N PRO A 95 13.23 16.51 22.68
CA PRO A 95 14.63 16.53 22.30
C PRO A 95 15.01 15.26 21.52
N GLY A 96 15.58 15.43 20.32
CA GLY A 96 15.92 14.34 19.41
C GLY A 96 14.91 14.10 18.28
N ALA A 97 13.73 14.73 18.30
CA ALA A 97 12.83 14.74 17.15
C ALA A 97 13.50 15.42 15.95
N ARG A 98 13.43 14.83 14.75
CA ARG A 98 14.04 15.40 13.55
C ARG A 98 13.08 16.33 12.80
N SER A 99 11.87 15.87 12.52
CA SER A 99 10.92 16.63 11.68
C SER A 99 9.47 16.23 11.95
N ALA A 100 8.56 17.19 11.77
CA ALA A 100 7.13 16.93 11.55
C ALA A 100 6.83 16.96 10.07
N GLY A 101 5.84 16.17 9.63
CA GLY A 101 5.29 16.36 8.31
C GLY A 101 3.92 15.72 8.18
N ARG A 102 3.09 16.36 7.36
CA ARG A 102 1.67 16.01 7.18
C ARG A 102 1.43 14.53 6.90
N VAL A 103 2.31 13.89 6.11
CA VAL A 103 2.19 12.46 5.75
C VAL A 103 3.05 11.57 6.65
N GLN A 104 4.32 11.93 6.88
CA GLN A 104 5.24 11.12 7.69
C GLN A 104 4.75 10.90 9.13
N SER A 105 4.18 11.93 9.77
CA SER A 105 3.71 11.84 11.15
C SER A 105 2.48 10.94 11.28
N VAL A 106 1.62 10.90 10.25
CA VAL A 106 0.47 9.98 10.21
C VAL A 106 0.94 8.54 10.00
N ALA A 107 1.90 8.31 9.11
CA ALA A 107 2.48 6.98 8.91
C ALA A 107 3.15 6.44 10.18
N LEU A 108 3.93 7.29 10.87
CA LEU A 108 4.54 6.94 12.16
C LEU A 108 3.47 6.62 13.21
N ARG A 109 2.39 7.43 13.28
CA ARG A 109 1.28 7.18 14.19
C ARG A 109 0.65 5.81 13.97
N LEU A 110 0.45 5.37 12.73
CA LEU A 110 -0.12 4.04 12.46
C LEU A 110 0.76 2.90 13.03
N VAL A 111 2.07 3.06 12.97
CA VAL A 111 3.02 2.10 13.56
C VAL A 111 2.94 2.14 15.08
N CYS A 112 2.97 3.34 15.68
CA CYS A 112 2.85 3.49 17.14
C CYS A 112 1.52 2.96 17.68
N ASP A 113 0.41 3.24 17.01
CA ASP A 113 -0.93 2.77 17.42
C ASP A 113 -0.97 1.23 17.39
N ARG A 114 -0.39 0.58 16.37
CA ARG A 114 -0.25 -0.88 16.32
C ARG A 114 0.66 -1.43 17.42
N GLU A 115 1.77 -0.76 17.72
CA GLU A 115 2.66 -1.20 18.79
C GLU A 115 1.96 -1.11 20.16
N LEU A 116 1.22 -0.04 20.41
CA LEU A 116 0.41 0.12 21.62
C LEU A 116 -0.69 -0.95 21.72
N GLU A 117 -1.31 -1.35 20.61
CA GLU A 117 -2.24 -2.49 20.57
C GLU A 117 -1.55 -3.79 21.00
N ILE A 118 -0.32 -4.03 20.55
CA ILE A 118 0.49 -5.21 20.92
C ILE A 118 0.89 -5.17 22.40
N GLU A 119 1.36 -4.03 22.91
CA GLU A 119 1.75 -3.85 24.31
C GLU A 119 0.57 -4.03 25.28
N ARG A 120 -0.62 -3.58 24.88
CA ARG A 120 -1.85 -3.70 25.68
C ARG A 120 -2.55 -5.05 25.50
N PHE A 121 -2.05 -5.90 24.61
CA PHE A 121 -2.67 -7.20 24.35
C PHE A 121 -2.49 -8.14 25.54
N ILE A 122 -3.59 -8.41 26.24
CA ILE A 122 -3.63 -9.40 27.31
C ILE A 122 -3.83 -10.78 26.67
N ARG A 123 -2.85 -11.67 26.85
CA ARG A 123 -2.92 -13.03 26.32
C ARG A 123 -3.92 -13.84 27.13
N GLU A 124 -4.88 -14.43 26.44
CA GLU A 124 -5.83 -15.37 27.01
C GLU A 124 -5.48 -16.79 26.54
N GLU A 125 -5.41 -17.72 27.50
CA GLU A 125 -5.28 -19.14 27.19
C GLU A 125 -6.58 -19.65 26.59
N TYR A 126 -6.47 -20.42 25.50
CA TYR A 126 -7.58 -21.16 24.94
C TYR A 126 -7.06 -22.41 24.26
N TRP A 127 -7.93 -23.42 24.18
CA TRP A 127 -7.60 -24.71 23.60
C TRP A 127 -8.50 -25.02 22.41
N GLN A 128 -7.96 -25.77 21.47
CA GLN A 128 -8.70 -26.36 20.36
C GLN A 128 -8.50 -27.86 20.41
N ILE A 129 -9.58 -28.60 20.16
CA ILE A 129 -9.54 -30.06 20.12
C ILE A 129 -9.60 -30.47 18.65
N ALA A 130 -8.55 -31.12 18.19
CA ALA A 130 -8.44 -31.71 16.87
C ALA A 130 -8.36 -33.23 17.01
N ALA A 131 -9.00 -33.94 16.08
CA ALA A 131 -8.98 -35.39 15.97
C ALA A 131 -8.51 -35.78 14.57
N ILE A 132 -7.63 -36.77 14.48
CA ILE A 132 -7.28 -37.41 13.21
C ILE A 132 -8.27 -38.54 13.01
N LEU A 133 -9.13 -38.42 12.00
CA LEU A 133 -10.17 -39.40 11.69
C LEU A 133 -9.81 -40.18 10.43
N ASN A 134 -10.11 -41.47 10.43
CA ASN A 134 -9.95 -42.33 9.27
C ASN A 134 -11.28 -42.53 8.54
N THR A 135 -11.23 -42.54 7.21
CA THR A 135 -12.36 -42.92 6.37
C THR A 135 -12.42 -44.45 6.24
N PRO A 136 -13.56 -45.02 5.78
CA PRO A 136 -13.63 -46.45 5.44
C PRO A 136 -12.64 -46.88 4.34
N ARG A 137 -12.07 -45.92 3.59
CA ARG A 137 -11.04 -46.17 2.58
C ARG A 137 -9.62 -46.09 3.13
N ASN A 138 -9.48 -45.96 4.45
CA ASN A 138 -8.21 -45.80 5.16
C ASN A 138 -7.46 -44.50 4.84
N ASP A 139 -8.17 -43.47 4.36
CA ASP A 139 -7.63 -42.10 4.25
C ASP A 139 -7.78 -41.39 5.60
N SER A 140 -6.82 -40.52 5.96
CA SER A 140 -6.87 -39.75 7.21
C SER A 140 -7.09 -38.25 6.96
N PHE A 141 -7.79 -37.59 7.85
CA PHE A 141 -7.97 -36.13 7.83
C PHE A 141 -8.09 -35.55 9.25
N GLU A 142 -7.70 -34.29 9.41
CA GLU A 142 -7.89 -33.55 10.66
C GLU A 142 -9.32 -32.98 10.72
N ALA A 143 -10.06 -33.33 11.77
CA ALA A 143 -11.32 -32.72 12.13
C ALA A 143 -11.15 -31.89 13.41
N ARG A 144 -11.80 -30.73 13.48
CA ARG A 144 -11.80 -29.88 14.68
C ARG A 144 -13.16 -29.89 15.35
N LEU A 145 -13.18 -29.86 16.67
CA LEU A 145 -14.41 -29.75 17.45
C LEU A 145 -15.04 -28.38 17.22
N THR A 146 -16.29 -28.36 16.75
CA THR A 146 -17.03 -27.14 16.42
C THR A 146 -18.19 -26.85 17.38
N ALA A 147 -18.66 -27.87 18.11
CA ALA A 147 -19.73 -27.75 19.09
C ALA A 147 -19.55 -28.78 20.21
N PHE A 148 -19.94 -28.42 21.42
CA PHE A 148 -19.91 -29.28 22.59
C PHE A 148 -21.15 -29.02 23.47
N ALA A 149 -21.77 -30.08 23.99
CA ALA A 149 -22.99 -30.01 24.81
C ALA A 149 -24.13 -29.14 24.20
N GLY A 150 -24.35 -29.24 22.88
CA GLY A 150 -25.39 -28.48 22.17
C GLY A 150 -25.05 -27.00 21.92
N LYS A 151 -23.90 -26.51 22.41
CA LYS A 151 -23.41 -25.15 22.16
C LYS A 151 -22.33 -25.16 21.06
N LYS A 152 -22.46 -24.27 20.08
CA LYS A 152 -21.39 -24.02 19.09
C LYS A 152 -20.23 -23.33 19.79
N LEU A 153 -19.03 -23.91 19.66
CA LEU A 153 -17.83 -23.38 20.27
C LEU A 153 -17.31 -22.17 19.49
N GLN A 154 -16.99 -21.10 20.22
CA GLN A 154 -16.21 -19.96 19.77
C GLN A 154 -14.72 -20.18 20.11
N LYS A 155 -13.86 -19.32 19.56
CA LYS A 155 -12.40 -19.45 19.69
C LYS A 155 -11.91 -19.56 21.16
N LEU A 156 -12.56 -18.90 22.10
CA LEU A 156 -12.16 -18.80 23.51
C LEU A 156 -13.01 -19.65 24.46
N ASP A 157 -13.91 -20.51 23.96
CA ASP A 157 -14.85 -21.25 24.82
C ASP A 157 -14.18 -22.37 25.65
N ILE A 158 -13.05 -22.93 25.20
CA ILE A 158 -12.26 -23.91 25.98
C ILE A 158 -11.11 -23.15 26.63
N ALA A 159 -11.32 -22.68 27.85
CA ALA A 159 -10.47 -21.66 28.47
C ALA A 159 -9.18 -22.22 29.09
N ASN A 160 -9.11 -23.53 29.37
CA ASN A 160 -7.96 -24.13 30.04
C ASN A 160 -7.76 -25.59 29.65
N LYS A 161 -6.57 -26.10 30.00
CA LYS A 161 -6.15 -27.47 29.71
C LYS A 161 -7.07 -28.52 30.33
N ALA A 162 -7.53 -28.34 31.57
CA ALA A 162 -8.36 -29.32 32.25
C ALA A 162 -9.68 -29.57 31.49
N GLN A 163 -10.36 -28.48 31.07
CA GLN A 163 -11.54 -28.60 30.22
C GLN A 163 -11.24 -29.28 28.88
N ALA A 164 -10.09 -28.99 28.27
CA ALA A 164 -9.69 -29.63 27.02
C ALA A 164 -9.43 -31.14 27.20
N ASP A 165 -8.77 -31.53 28.28
CA ASP A 165 -8.47 -32.91 28.63
C ASP A 165 -9.75 -33.70 28.96
N ASP A 166 -10.71 -33.10 29.66
CA ASP A 166 -12.02 -33.71 29.95
C ASP A 166 -12.81 -34.00 28.66
N ILE A 167 -12.88 -33.03 27.76
CA ILE A 167 -13.55 -33.21 26.46
C ILE A 167 -12.79 -34.24 25.62
N LYS A 168 -11.46 -34.21 25.63
CA LYS A 168 -10.64 -35.20 24.92
C LYS A 168 -10.92 -36.62 25.43
N ALA A 169 -10.95 -36.83 26.75
CA ALA A 169 -11.24 -38.13 27.35
C ALA A 169 -12.63 -38.66 26.95
N MET A 170 -13.64 -37.78 26.87
CA MET A 170 -14.96 -38.14 26.36
C MET A 170 -14.94 -38.58 24.88
N LEU A 171 -14.02 -38.04 24.08
CA LEU A 171 -13.93 -38.30 22.64
C LEU A 171 -13.02 -39.50 22.29
N GLU A 172 -12.03 -39.86 23.12
CA GLU A 172 -11.06 -40.93 22.84
C GLU A 172 -11.67 -42.33 22.70
N GLY A 173 -12.87 -42.55 23.23
CA GLY A 173 -13.65 -43.79 23.05
C GLY A 173 -14.88 -43.64 22.15
N ALA A 174 -15.11 -42.47 21.58
CA ALA A 174 -16.33 -42.19 20.82
C ALA A 174 -16.22 -42.70 19.37
N SER A 175 -17.36 -43.13 18.82
CA SER A 175 -17.50 -43.39 17.38
C SER A 175 -18.03 -42.15 16.66
N PHE A 176 -17.32 -41.72 15.62
CA PHE A 176 -17.70 -40.56 14.83
C PHE A 176 -18.50 -40.98 13.60
N LYS A 177 -19.50 -40.19 13.23
CA LYS A 177 -20.26 -40.36 11.98
C LYS A 177 -20.34 -39.03 11.24
N ALA A 178 -20.25 -39.08 9.92
CA ALA A 178 -20.48 -37.90 9.08
C ALA A 178 -21.98 -37.55 9.10
N LEU A 179 -22.32 -36.36 9.60
CA LEU A 179 -23.70 -35.86 9.60
C LEU A 179 -24.09 -35.19 8.29
N SER A 180 -23.13 -34.51 7.65
CA SER A 180 -23.33 -33.78 6.40
C SER A 180 -22.04 -33.72 5.61
N VAL A 181 -22.12 -33.91 4.30
CA VAL A 181 -21.00 -33.73 3.36
C VAL A 181 -21.47 -32.80 2.25
N GLU A 182 -20.73 -31.72 2.02
CA GLU A 182 -21.05 -30.76 0.98
C GLU A 182 -19.82 -30.52 0.10
N ALA A 183 -20.00 -30.59 -1.21
CA ALA A 183 -18.99 -30.27 -2.20
C ALA A 183 -19.49 -29.10 -3.05
N LYS A 184 -18.82 -27.95 -2.94
CA LYS A 184 -19.14 -26.75 -3.73
C LYS A 184 -17.98 -26.40 -4.64
N PRO A 185 -18.19 -26.29 -5.97
CA PRO A 185 -17.16 -25.77 -6.86
C PRO A 185 -16.88 -24.30 -6.52
N THR A 186 -15.62 -23.94 -6.40
CA THR A 186 -15.19 -22.55 -6.20
C THR A 186 -14.39 -22.09 -7.41
N LYS A 187 -14.65 -20.85 -7.87
CA LYS A 187 -13.89 -20.22 -8.95
C LYS A 187 -13.12 -19.03 -8.38
N ARG A 188 -11.82 -18.97 -8.65
CA ARG A 188 -10.97 -17.83 -8.32
C ARG A 188 -10.54 -17.14 -9.60
N ASN A 189 -10.92 -15.88 -9.77
CA ASN A 189 -10.47 -15.06 -10.89
C ASN A 189 -9.03 -14.56 -10.63
N PRO A 190 -8.24 -14.34 -11.70
CA PRO A 190 -6.92 -13.73 -11.57
C PRO A 190 -7.02 -12.31 -11.00
N GLY A 191 -5.95 -11.86 -10.36
CA GLY A 191 -5.84 -10.48 -9.90
C GLY A 191 -5.77 -9.50 -11.07
N PRO A 192 -6.13 -8.22 -10.86
CA PRO A 192 -5.96 -7.18 -11.87
C PRO A 192 -4.46 -6.92 -12.14
N PRO A 193 -4.12 -6.24 -13.25
CA PRO A 193 -2.77 -5.72 -13.47
C PRO A 193 -2.31 -4.86 -12.30
N PHE A 194 -0.99 -4.83 -12.08
CA PHE A 194 -0.43 -4.08 -10.96
C PHE A 194 -0.65 -2.57 -11.09
N THR A 195 -1.17 -1.98 -10.02
CA THR A 195 -0.97 -0.56 -9.67
C THR A 195 0.33 -0.40 -8.87
N THR A 196 0.82 0.83 -8.70
CA THR A 196 2.03 1.11 -7.91
C THR A 196 1.98 0.50 -6.50
N SER A 197 0.84 0.58 -5.80
CA SER A 197 0.72 0.04 -4.44
C SER A 197 0.71 -1.49 -4.42
N THR A 198 -0.02 -2.12 -5.34
CA THR A 198 -0.07 -3.59 -5.44
C THR A 198 1.25 -4.19 -5.91
N LEU A 199 2.00 -3.49 -6.77
CA LEU A 199 3.36 -3.87 -7.17
C LEU A 199 4.30 -3.87 -5.95
N GLN A 200 4.29 -2.78 -5.16
CA GLN A 200 5.12 -2.68 -3.95
C GLN A 200 4.77 -3.76 -2.93
N GLN A 201 3.48 -4.05 -2.73
CA GLN A 201 3.04 -5.12 -1.83
C GLN A 201 3.51 -6.49 -2.32
N ALA A 202 3.33 -6.79 -3.60
CA ALA A 202 3.76 -8.07 -4.19
C ALA A 202 5.28 -8.24 -4.15
N ALA A 203 6.04 -7.18 -4.43
CA ALA A 203 7.51 -7.20 -4.35
C ALA A 203 8.01 -7.38 -2.91
N SER A 204 7.33 -6.77 -1.93
CA SER A 204 7.65 -6.96 -0.52
C SER A 204 7.38 -8.39 -0.06
N SER A 205 6.19 -8.94 -0.34
CA SER A 205 5.83 -10.30 0.09
C SER A 205 6.56 -11.40 -0.67
N GLY A 206 6.80 -11.20 -1.98
CA GLY A 206 7.40 -12.23 -2.84
C GLY A 206 8.92 -12.16 -2.95
N LEU A 207 9.50 -10.96 -2.90
CA LEU A 207 10.93 -10.74 -3.15
C LEU A 207 11.66 -10.11 -1.95
N GLY A 208 10.95 -9.75 -0.88
CA GLY A 208 11.54 -9.07 0.29
C GLY A 208 12.04 -7.66 -0.02
N PHE A 209 11.58 -7.04 -1.11
CA PHE A 209 12.03 -5.71 -1.50
C PHE A 209 11.34 -4.62 -0.67
N SER A 210 12.09 -3.58 -0.32
CA SER A 210 11.51 -2.36 0.23
C SER A 210 10.78 -1.57 -0.86
N ALA A 211 9.87 -0.68 -0.46
CA ALA A 211 9.18 0.20 -1.40
C ALA A 211 10.18 1.03 -2.24
N THR A 212 11.25 1.55 -1.63
CA THR A 212 12.31 2.30 -2.31
C THR A 212 13.11 1.48 -3.31
N ARG A 213 13.31 0.18 -3.07
CA ARG A 213 14.01 -0.70 -4.02
C ARG A 213 13.13 -1.09 -5.20
N THR A 214 11.81 -1.10 -5.00
CA THR A 214 10.83 -1.50 -6.02
C THR A 214 10.56 -0.40 -7.04
N MET A 215 10.63 0.87 -6.60
CA MET A 215 10.46 2.06 -7.44
C MET A 215 11.78 2.50 -8.06
#